data_AF-A0A1C3WI29-F1
#
_entry.id   AF-A0A1C3WI29-F1
#
_cell.length_a   1.000
_cell.length_b   1.000
_cell.length_c   1.000
_cell.angle_alpha   90.00
_cell.angle_beta   90.00
_cell.angle_gamma   90.00
#
_symmetry.space_group_name_H-M   'P 1'
#
loop_
_entity.id
_entity.type
_entity.pdbx_description
1 polymer ?
#
loop_
_entity_poly.entity_id
_entity_poly.type
_entity_poly.pdbx_seq_one_letter_code
_entity_poly.pdbx_strand_id
1 'polypeptide(L)'
;MRAQNPLTPSQLGPALCGRRKVETISAPCSQASDEATREAYERGGVAGMREKPGEENPYPIGSLLAKAFEHGYLDGQKAHR
;
A
#
# COMPACT_ATOMS: atom_id res chain seq x y z
N MET A 1 16.78 -8.89 -34.06
CA MET A 1 17.05 -9.10 -32.62
C MET A 1 16.58 -7.86 -31.88
N ARG A 2 15.48 -7.95 -31.11
CA ARG A 2 14.95 -6.82 -30.34
C ARG A 2 14.27 -7.37 -29.09
N ALA A 3 14.83 -7.06 -27.93
CA ALA A 3 14.12 -6.95 -26.66
C ALA A 3 15.07 -6.29 -25.65
N GLN A 4 15.14 -4.95 -25.65
CA GLN A 4 15.49 -4.22 -24.45
C GLN A 4 14.17 -3.79 -23.83
N ASN A 5 13.67 -4.57 -22.88
CA ASN A 5 12.73 -4.06 -21.90
C ASN A 5 13.55 -3.21 -20.93
N PRO A 6 13.35 -1.88 -20.85
CA PRO A 6 13.88 -1.16 -19.71
C PRO A 6 13.14 -1.69 -18.48
N LEU A 7 13.89 -2.33 -17.58
CA LEU A 7 13.47 -2.49 -16.20
C LEU A 7 13.19 -1.08 -15.68
N THR A 8 11.92 -0.69 -15.66
CA THR A 8 11.51 0.52 -14.96
C THR A 8 11.93 0.33 -13.52
N PRO A 9 12.79 1.22 -12.98
CA PRO A 9 13.11 1.14 -11.57
C PRO A 9 11.80 1.28 -10.83
N SER A 10 11.61 0.42 -9.83
CA SER A 10 10.64 0.59 -8.78
C SER A 10 10.51 2.08 -8.48
N GLN A 11 9.43 2.69 -8.94
CA GLN A 11 8.99 3.97 -8.41
C GLN A 11 8.44 3.66 -7.03
N LEU A 12 9.37 3.39 -6.11
CA LEU A 12 9.26 3.81 -4.73
C LEU A 12 9.08 5.33 -4.79
N GLY A 13 7.85 5.77 -5.00
CA GLY A 13 7.49 7.17 -4.99
C GLY A 13 7.86 7.75 -3.62
N PRO A 14 8.69 8.80 -3.57
CA PRO A 14 9.07 9.46 -2.33
C PRO A 14 7.97 10.42 -1.87
N ALA A 15 7.82 10.51 -0.54
CA ALA A 15 7.24 11.61 0.25
C ALA A 15 6.12 12.46 -0.39
N LEU A 16 4.86 12.14 -0.10
CA LEU A 16 3.79 13.14 -0.08
C LEU A 16 2.84 12.86 1.09
N CYS A 17 3.22 13.31 2.28
CA CYS A 17 2.25 13.65 3.31
C CYS A 17 1.23 14.59 2.68
N GLY A 18 -0.02 14.15 2.59
CA GLY A 18 -1.11 14.95 2.05
C GLY A 18 -1.16 16.28 2.78
N ARG A 19 -0.76 17.35 2.10
CA ARG A 19 -0.95 18.73 2.53
C ARG A 19 -2.44 19.04 2.43
N ARG A 20 -3.24 18.54 3.38
CA ARG A 20 -4.58 19.07 3.64
C ARG A 20 -4.47 20.01 4.83
N LYS A 21 -4.79 21.27 4.55
CA LYS A 21 -4.81 22.40 5.46
C LYS A 21 -5.74 22.09 6.64
N VAL A 22 -5.19 21.96 7.84
CA VAL A 22 -5.66 22.69 9.02
C VAL A 22 -4.63 22.51 10.13
N GLU A 23 -4.18 23.65 10.61
CA GLU A 23 -3.34 23.91 11.76
C GLU A 23 -3.79 23.10 12.98
N THR A 24 -2.86 22.41 13.67
CA THR A 24 -2.79 22.17 15.13
C THR A 24 -1.79 21.03 15.43
N ILE A 25 -0.64 21.42 15.99
CA ILE A 25 0.16 20.73 17.02
C ILE A 25 0.72 19.32 16.71
N SER A 26 2.03 19.29 16.42
CA SER A 26 3.06 18.35 16.88
C SER A 26 2.72 16.87 17.16
N ALA A 27 3.14 15.92 16.29
CA ALA A 27 3.43 14.50 16.66
C ALA A 27 4.21 13.74 15.54
N PRO A 28 4.94 12.65 15.83
CA PRO A 28 5.98 12.06 14.96
C PRO A 28 5.34 11.24 13.83
N CYS A 29 5.11 11.87 12.68
CA CYS A 29 4.31 11.28 11.61
C CYS A 29 5.07 10.27 10.73
N SER A 30 6.39 10.12 10.88
CA SER A 30 7.20 9.26 10.00
C SER A 30 7.10 7.77 10.37
N GLN A 31 7.54 7.34 11.56
CA GLN A 31 7.60 5.91 11.88
C GLN A 31 6.23 5.23 12.07
N ALA A 32 5.26 5.92 12.69
CA ALA A 32 3.93 5.34 12.91
C ALA A 32 3.15 5.14 11.60
N SER A 33 3.38 6.02 10.62
CA SER A 33 2.78 5.88 9.29
C SER A 33 3.43 4.76 8.48
N ASP A 34 4.75 4.56 8.61
CA ASP A 34 5.47 3.47 7.95
C ASP A 34 5.04 2.11 8.49
N GLU A 35 4.94 1.95 9.81
CA GLU A 35 4.48 0.70 10.44
C GLU A 35 3.03 0.38 10.04
N ALA A 36 2.13 1.36 10.14
CA ALA A 36 0.73 1.18 9.73
C ALA A 36 0.58 0.85 8.24
N THR A 37 1.44 1.42 7.39
CA THR A 37 1.47 1.10 5.95
C THR A 37 1.95 -0.32 5.70
N ARG A 38 2.97 -0.77 6.45
CA ARG A 38 3.44 -2.16 6.39
C ARG A 38 2.35 -3.14 6.86
N GLU A 39 1.71 -2.86 7.99
CA GLU A 39 0.60 -3.66 8.50
C GLU A 39 -0.57 -3.74 7.50
N ALA A 40 -0.93 -2.63 6.87
CA ALA A 40 -1.96 -2.59 5.84
C ALA A 40 -1.59 -3.49 4.64
N TYR A 41 -0.32 -3.45 4.20
CA TYR A 41 0.19 -4.31 3.14
C TYR A 41 0.15 -5.79 3.53
N GLU A 42 0.65 -6.16 4.71
CA GLU A 42 0.64 -7.54 5.21
C GLU A 42 -0.80 -8.07 5.31
N ARG A 43 -1.71 -7.25 5.85
CA ARG A 43 -3.14 -7.58 5.96
C ARG A 43 -3.80 -7.75 4.60
N GLY A 44 -3.45 -6.90 3.64
CA GLY A 44 -3.81 -7.05 2.24
C GLY A 44 -3.35 -8.40 1.71
N GLY A 45 -2.07 -8.75 1.90
CA GLY A 45 -1.47 -10.03 1.49
C GLY A 45 -2.24 -11.23 2.03
N VAL A 46 -2.50 -11.25 3.33
CA VAL A 46 -3.27 -12.33 3.97
C VAL A 46 -4.69 -12.41 3.40
N ALA A 47 -5.35 -11.26 3.19
CA ALA A 47 -6.67 -11.24 2.57
C ALA A 47 -6.64 -11.74 1.11
N GLY A 48 -5.58 -11.43 0.37
CA GLY A 48 -5.38 -11.86 -1.02
C GLY A 48 -5.13 -13.36 -1.16
N MET A 49 -4.58 -14.00 -0.12
CA MET A 49 -4.39 -15.44 -0.04
C MET A 49 -5.65 -16.21 0.38
N ARG A 50 -6.77 -15.55 0.66
CA ARG A 50 -8.02 -16.24 1.02
C ARG A 50 -8.80 -16.60 -0.24
N GLU A 51 -9.37 -17.81 -0.27
CA GLU A 51 -10.22 -18.29 -1.38
C GLU A 51 -11.54 -17.50 -1.54
N LYS A 52 -11.92 -16.68 -0.55
CA LYS A 52 -13.08 -15.78 -0.64
C LYS A 52 -12.65 -14.38 -1.09
N PRO A 53 -12.90 -14.00 -2.35
CA PRO A 53 -12.76 -12.63 -2.77
C PRO A 53 -13.86 -11.80 -2.12
N GLY A 54 -13.50 -10.81 -1.29
CA GLY A 54 -14.51 -9.96 -0.66
C GLY A 54 -14.10 -9.24 0.62
N GLU A 55 -12.86 -9.39 1.09
CA GLU A 55 -12.39 -8.51 2.17
C GLU A 55 -12.18 -7.11 1.59
N GLU A 56 -13.20 -6.28 1.72
CA GLU A 56 -13.18 -4.88 1.30
C GLU A 56 -12.10 -4.13 2.09
N ASN A 57 -11.42 -3.24 1.39
CA ASN A 57 -10.38 -2.41 1.97
C ASN A 57 -10.96 -1.54 3.10
N PRO A 58 -10.57 -1.76 4.38
CA PRO A 58 -11.17 -1.03 5.51
C PRO A 58 -10.65 0.41 5.62
N TYR A 59 -9.67 0.79 4.79
CA TYR A 59 -9.03 2.09 4.85
C TYR A 59 -9.74 3.11 3.94
N PRO A 60 -9.72 4.40 4.30
CA PRO A 60 -10.34 5.44 3.49
C PRO A 60 -9.83 5.44 2.05
N ILE A 61 -10.73 5.55 1.08
CA ILE A 61 -10.40 5.55 -0.35
C ILE A 61 -9.36 6.65 -0.64
N GLY A 62 -8.30 6.27 -1.36
CA GLY A 62 -7.20 7.17 -1.72
C GLY A 62 -6.18 7.44 -0.61
N SER A 63 -6.34 6.85 0.59
CA SER A 63 -5.32 6.88 1.64
C SER A 63 -4.10 6.01 1.29
N LEU A 64 -2.97 6.28 1.95
CA LEU A 64 -1.75 5.48 1.79
C LEU A 64 -1.96 4.03 2.24
N LEU A 65 -2.69 3.83 3.35
CA LEU A 65 -3.03 2.52 3.89
C LEU A 65 -3.94 1.74 2.93
N ALA A 66 -4.92 2.41 2.30
CA ALA A 66 -5.78 1.79 1.31
C ALA A 66 -4.96 1.25 0.13
N LYS A 67 -4.04 2.06 -0.39
CA LYS A 67 -3.14 1.63 -1.47
C LYS A 67 -2.27 0.45 -1.04
N ALA A 68 -1.66 0.52 0.15
CA ALA A 68 -0.82 -0.56 0.67
C ALA A 68 -1.58 -1.87 0.80
N PHE A 69 -2.81 -1.84 1.34
CA PHE A 69 -3.70 -2.99 1.41
C PHE A 69 -4.01 -3.57 0.03
N GLU A 70 -4.38 -2.74 -0.95
CA GLU A 70 -4.65 -3.19 -2.32
C GLU A 70 -3.43 -3.86 -2.96
N HIS A 71 -2.23 -3.28 -2.79
CA HIS A 71 -1.00 -3.87 -3.28
C HIS A 71 -0.71 -5.23 -2.63
N GLY A 72 -0.82 -5.31 -1.30
CA GLY A 72 -0.67 -6.55 -0.58
C GLY A 72 -1.67 -7.60 -1.06
N TYR A 73 -2.94 -7.23 -1.22
CA TYR A 73 -4.01 -8.10 -1.69
C TYR A 73 -3.75 -8.72 -3.06
N LEU A 74 -3.26 -7.91 -4.00
CA LEU A 74 -2.88 -8.42 -5.33
C LEU A 74 -1.66 -9.37 -5.24
N ASP A 75 -0.70 -9.07 -4.38
CA ASP A 75 0.47 -9.91 -4.17
C ASP A 75 0.12 -11.25 -3.50
N GLY A 76 -0.79 -11.24 -2.53
CA GLY A 76 -1.34 -12.44 -1.90
C GLY A 76 -2.08 -13.34 -2.88
N GLN A 77 -2.90 -12.76 -3.76
CA GLN A 77 -3.59 -13.52 -4.82
C GLN A 77 -2.61 -14.17 -5.80
N LYS A 78 -1.54 -13.45 -6.18
CA LYS A 78 -0.48 -13.99 -7.04
C LYS A 78 0.28 -15.12 -6.36
N ALA A 79 0.53 -15.03 -5.06
CA ALA A 79 1.23 -16.07 -4.30
C ALA A 79 0.38 -17.31 -4.03
N HIS A 80 -0.95 -17.19 -4.03
CA HIS A 80 -1.87 -18.32 -3.88
C HIS A 80 -2.07 -19.09 -5.21
N ARG A 81 -1.89 -18.45 -6.36
CA ARG A 81 -2.16 -19.03 -7.68
C ARG A 81 -1.03 -19.93 -8.19
#